data_AF-A0A0K1JXL5-F1
#
_entry.id   AF-A0A0K1JXL5-F1
#
_cell.length_a   1.000
_cell.length_b   1.000
_cell.length_c   1.000
_cell.angle_alpha   90.00
_cell.angle_beta   90.00
_cell.angle_gamma   90.00
#
_symmetry.space_group_name_H-M   'P 1'
#
loop_
_entity.id
_entity.type
_entity.pdbx_description
1 polymer ?
#
loop_
_entity_poly.entity_id
_entity_poly.type
_entity_poly.pdbx_seq_one_letter_code
_entity_poly.pdbx_strand_id
1 'polypeptide(L)'
;MAAAAFDAHQYAKRLIDAGFSPSQADVLAETTGEIMQELTGVAAAVEKLEYKMTAEFEKQRAYIDKVVAEQNQNTMRWVLTVGAAFGLIQTGLLAAIVVKLLF
;
A
#
# COMPACT_ATOMS: atom_id res chain seq x y z
N MET A 1 -17.85 9.90 -7.17
CA MET A 1 -19.27 9.70 -7.56
C MET A 1 -20.08 10.84 -6.98
N ALA A 2 -21.03 11.42 -7.71
CA ALA A 2 -21.93 12.42 -7.13
C ALA A 2 -22.91 11.69 -6.21
N ALA A 3 -22.72 11.78 -4.89
CA ALA A 3 -23.67 11.28 -3.92
C ALA A 3 -24.97 12.09 -4.07
N ALA A 4 -26.04 11.46 -4.54
CA ALA A 4 -27.36 12.10 -4.56
C ALA A 4 -27.73 12.42 -3.11
N ALA A 5 -27.97 13.70 -2.81
CA ALA A 5 -28.38 14.12 -1.48
C ALA A 5 -29.72 13.48 -1.13
N PHE A 6 -29.82 12.92 0.08
CA PHE A 6 -31.06 12.32 0.56
C PHE A 6 -32.13 13.42 0.77
N ASP A 7 -33.28 13.28 0.12
CA ASP A 7 -34.42 14.20 0.26
C ASP A 7 -35.44 13.62 1.25
N ALA A 8 -35.32 14.03 2.51
CA ALA A 8 -36.20 13.59 3.59
C ALA A 8 -37.67 13.94 3.33
N HIS A 9 -37.95 15.06 2.67
CA HIS A 9 -39.33 15.49 2.42
C HIS A 9 -40.02 14.62 1.36
N GLN A 10 -39.32 14.30 0.27
CA GLN A 10 -39.85 13.35 -0.71
C GLN A 10 -39.98 11.94 -0.14
N TYR A 11 -39.06 11.54 0.74
CA TYR A 11 -39.13 10.23 1.40
C TYR A 11 -40.33 10.14 2.36
N ALA A 12 -40.54 11.16 3.20
CA ALA A 12 -41.72 11.25 4.07
C ALA A 12 -43.03 11.21 3.26
N LYS A 13 -43.10 11.94 2.14
CA LYS A 13 -44.26 11.92 1.26
C LYS A 13 -44.57 10.51 0.73
N ARG A 14 -43.54 9.78 0.29
CA ARG A 14 -43.71 8.39 -0.17
C ARG A 14 -44.15 7.44 0.94
N LEU A 15 -43.72 7.67 2.18
CA LEU A 15 -44.17 6.88 3.33
C LEU A 15 -45.65 7.15 3.65
N ILE A 16 -46.09 8.41 3.57
CA ILE A 16 -47.51 8.76 3.72
C ILE A 16 -48.34 8.09 2.61
N ASP A 17 -47.89 8.16 1.36
CA ASP A 17 -48.54 7.51 0.22
C ASP A 17 -48.59 5.97 0.38
N ALA A 18 -47.64 5.39 1.11
CA ALA A 18 -47.60 3.96 1.44
C ALA A 18 -48.48 3.57 2.66
N GLY A 19 -49.18 4.54 3.27
CA GLY A 19 -50.13 4.29 4.36
C GLY A 19 -49.58 4.50 5.77
N PHE A 20 -48.37 5.06 5.92
CA PHE A 20 -47.86 5.46 7.24
C PHE A 20 -48.57 6.74 7.73
N SER A 21 -48.73 6.89 9.04
CA SER A 21 -49.19 8.16 9.59
C SER A 21 -48.15 9.26 9.33
N PRO A 22 -48.56 10.53 9.16
CA PRO A 22 -47.61 11.64 8.94
C PRO A 22 -46.52 11.70 10.01
N SER A 23 -46.87 11.50 11.28
CA SER A 23 -45.92 11.44 12.39
C SER A 23 -44.91 10.29 12.30
N GLN A 24 -45.30 9.13 11.77
CA GLN A 24 -44.39 8.01 11.56
C GLN A 24 -43.48 8.26 10.35
N ALA A 25 -44.04 8.82 9.28
CA ALA A 25 -43.31 9.16 8.07
C ALA A 25 -42.22 10.20 8.34
N ASP A 26 -42.51 11.24 9.13
CA ASP A 26 -41.55 12.28 9.51
C ASP A 26 -40.39 11.70 10.33
N VAL A 27 -40.69 10.92 11.37
CA VAL A 27 -39.65 10.28 12.22
C VAL A 27 -38.77 9.33 11.40
N LEU A 28 -39.36 8.53 10.51
CA LEU A 28 -38.62 7.63 9.64
C LEU A 28 -37.74 8.40 8.65
N ALA A 29 -38.23 9.51 8.10
CA ALA A 29 -37.48 10.33 7.16
C ALA A 29 -36.30 11.04 7.81
N GLU A 30 -36.50 11.59 9.01
CA GLU A 30 -35.43 12.21 9.80
C GLU A 30 -34.36 11.18 10.16
N THR A 31 -34.75 10.04 10.73
CA THR A 31 -33.81 8.97 11.11
C THR A 31 -33.03 8.45 9.90
N THR A 32 -33.70 8.26 8.76
CA THR A 32 -33.04 7.80 7.53
C THR A 32 -32.08 8.87 6.98
N GLY A 33 -32.42 10.14 7.12
CA GLY A 33 -31.56 11.27 6.75
C GLY A 33 -30.27 11.31 7.59
N GLU A 34 -30.39 11.15 8.90
CA GLU A 34 -29.25 11.07 9.83
C GLU A 34 -28.33 9.89 9.47
N ILE A 35 -28.89 8.70 9.26
CA ILE A 35 -28.13 7.50 8.85
C ILE A 35 -27.38 7.77 7.54
N MET A 36 -28.04 8.37 6.54
CA MET A 36 -27.39 8.68 5.27
C MET A 36 -26.27 9.69 5.42
N GLN A 37 -26.45 10.70 6.27
CA GLN A 37 -25.40 11.67 6.57
C GLN A 37 -24.19 10.99 7.22
N GLU A 38 -24.40 10.14 8.22
CA GLU A 38 -23.31 9.35 8.82
C GLU A 38 -22.63 8.44 7.80
N LEU A 39 -23.40 7.76 6.95
CA LEU A 39 -22.88 6.86 5.92
C LEU A 39 -21.97 7.60 4.93
N THR A 40 -22.36 8.83 4.52
CA THR A 40 -21.50 9.66 3.66
C THR A 40 -20.21 10.09 4.37
N GLY A 41 -20.28 10.40 5.67
CA GLY A 41 -19.10 10.70 6.48
C GLY A 41 -18.15 9.50 6.59
N VAL A 42 -18.69 8.31 6.81
CA VAL A 42 -17.92 7.05 6.85
C VAL A 42 -17.30 6.76 5.48
N ALA A 43 -18.05 6.89 4.39
CA ALA A 43 -17.52 6.67 3.04
C ALA A 43 -16.33 7.60 2.73
N ALA A 44 -16.44 8.88 3.07
CA ALA A 44 -15.33 9.83 2.91
C ALA A 44 -14.12 9.48 3.80
N ALA A 45 -14.36 8.97 5.02
CA ALA A 45 -13.29 8.51 5.90
C ALA A 45 -12.59 7.26 5.35
N VAL A 46 -13.34 6.33 4.74
CA VAL A 46 -12.81 5.13 4.09
C VAL A 46 -11.96 5.50 2.87
N GLU A 47 -12.45 6.37 1.97
CA GLU A 47 -11.66 6.83 0.82
C GLU A 47 -10.34 7.49 1.27
N LYS A 48 -10.38 8.29 2.32
CA LYS A 48 -9.18 8.90 2.91
C LYS A 48 -8.22 7.86 3.49
N LEU A 49 -8.76 6.79 4.11
CA LEU A 49 -7.95 5.71 4.66
C LEU A 49 -7.29 4.89 3.55
N GLU A 50 -8.03 4.57 2.49
CA GLU A 50 -7.51 3.88 1.30
C GLU A 50 -6.37 4.67 0.67
N TYR A 51 -6.54 5.98 0.47
CA TYR A 51 -5.48 6.83 -0.07
C TYR A 51 -4.21 6.82 0.80
N LYS A 52 -4.37 6.96 2.12
CA LYS A 52 -3.25 6.91 3.06
C LYS A 52 -2.55 5.54 3.04
N MET A 53 -3.33 4.47 3.02
CA MET A 53 -2.80 3.11 3.03
C MET A 53 -2.00 2.82 1.75
N THR A 54 -2.52 3.19 0.58
CA THR A 54 -1.80 3.07 -0.69
C THR A 54 -0.50 3.86 -0.68
N ALA A 55 -0.51 5.10 -0.18
CA ALA A 55 0.70 5.91 -0.08
C ALA A 55 1.76 5.30 0.87
N GLU A 56 1.34 4.73 2.01
CA GLU A 56 2.26 4.04 2.93
C GLU A 56 2.79 2.73 2.33
N PHE A 57 1.97 1.97 1.59
CA PHE A 57 2.43 0.80 0.85
C PHE A 57 3.47 1.15 -0.21
N GLU A 58 3.27 2.24 -0.96
CA GLU A 58 4.26 2.71 -1.94
C GLU A 58 5.59 3.09 -1.29
N LYS A 59 5.55 3.78 -0.14
CA LYS A 59 6.76 4.10 0.62
C LYS A 59 7.49 2.85 1.10
N GLN A 60 6.75 1.87 1.65
CA GLN A 60 7.34 0.62 2.11
C GLN A 60 7.94 -0.16 0.95
N ARG A 61 7.27 -0.20 -0.20
CA ARG A 61 7.80 -0.85 -1.41
C ARG A 61 9.10 -0.20 -1.87
N ALA A 62 9.14 1.13 -1.95
CA ALA A 62 10.35 1.86 -2.31
C ALA A 62 11.51 1.62 -1.30
N TYR A 63 11.20 1.52 -0.02
CA TYR A 63 12.19 1.19 1.01
C TYR A 63 12.75 -0.24 0.82
N ILE A 64 11.89 -1.22 0.57
CA ILE A 64 12.32 -2.60 0.30
C ILE A 64 13.18 -2.66 -0.95
N ASP A 65 12.77 -2.03 -2.05
CA ASP A 65 13.53 -2.00 -3.30
C ASP A 65 14.92 -1.39 -3.09
N LYS A 66 15.01 -0.33 -2.28
CA LYS A 66 16.29 0.27 -1.89
C LYS A 66 17.16 -0.71 -1.10
N VAL A 67 16.62 -1.35 -0.06
CA VAL A 67 17.37 -2.32 0.76
C VAL A 67 17.85 -3.50 -0.07
N VAL A 68 17.02 -4.01 -0.99
CA VAL A 68 17.39 -5.09 -1.91
C VAL A 68 18.51 -4.65 -2.85
N ALA A 69 18.43 -3.43 -3.40
CA ALA A 69 19.50 -2.88 -4.25
C ALA A 69 20.83 -2.73 -3.50
N GLU A 70 20.79 -2.19 -2.27
CA GLU A 70 21.96 -2.05 -1.41
C GLU A 70 22.57 -3.41 -1.03
N GLN A 71 21.72 -4.39 -0.71
CA GLN A 71 22.16 -5.75 -0.39
C GLN A 71 22.80 -6.42 -1.61
N ASN A 72 22.21 -6.29 -2.80
CA ASN A 72 22.78 -6.81 -4.04
C ASN A 72 24.14 -6.18 -4.34
N GLN A 73 24.27 -4.87 -4.16
CA GLN A 73 25.54 -4.16 -4.34
C GLN A 73 26.61 -4.64 -3.34
N ASN A 74 26.25 -4.84 -2.07
CA ASN A 74 27.16 -5.36 -1.06
C ASN A 74 27.58 -6.80 -1.36
N THR A 75 26.65 -7.66 -1.77
CA THR A 75 26.95 -9.03 -2.21
C THR A 75 27.90 -9.03 -3.40
N MET A 76 27.65 -8.20 -4.42
CA MET A 76 28.54 -8.08 -5.58
C MET A 76 29.95 -7.62 -5.17
N ARG A 77 30.06 -6.61 -4.30
CA ARG A 77 31.37 -6.16 -3.80
C ARG A 77 32.11 -7.27 -3.06
N TRP A 78 31.42 -8.03 -2.21
CA TRP A 78 32.04 -9.14 -1.48
C TRP A 78 32.51 -10.24 -2.43
N VAL A 79 31.67 -10.66 -3.37
CA VAL A 79 32.00 -11.68 -4.39
C VAL A 79 33.21 -11.25 -5.23
N LEU A 80 33.24 -10.00 -5.69
CA LEU A 80 34.37 -9.47 -6.46
C LEU A 80 35.66 -9.43 -5.62
N THR A 81 35.57 -8.99 -4.37
CA THR A 81 36.74 -8.87 -3.49
C THR A 81 37.31 -10.24 -3.14
N VAL A 82 36.46 -11.19 -2.73
CA VAL A 82 36.87 -12.56 -2.39
C VAL A 82 37.36 -13.30 -3.62
N GLY A 83 36.65 -13.19 -4.76
CA GLY A 83 37.03 -13.82 -6.01
C GLY A 83 38.38 -13.31 -6.54
N ALA A 84 38.61 -12.00 -6.52
CA ALA A 84 39.89 -11.42 -6.93
C ALA A 84 41.03 -11.87 -6.01
N ALA A 85 40.83 -11.87 -4.69
CA ALA A 85 41.83 -12.35 -3.75
C ALA A 85 42.19 -13.82 -3.99
N PHE A 86 41.19 -14.68 -4.23
CA PHE A 86 41.41 -16.08 -4.53
C PHE A 86 42.16 -16.28 -5.86
N GLY A 87 41.81 -15.52 -6.90
CA GLY A 87 42.51 -15.55 -8.19
C GLY A 87 43.98 -15.12 -8.09
N LEU A 88 44.27 -14.08 -7.30
CA LEU A 88 45.65 -13.65 -7.04
C LEU A 88 46.45 -14.71 -6.27
N ILE A 89 45.84 -15.37 -5.28
CA ILE A 89 46.49 -16.46 -4.55
C ILE A 89 46.80 -17.64 -5.48
N GLN A 90 45.83 -18.06 -6.30
CA GLN A 90 46.00 -19.18 -7.22
C GLN A 90 47.09 -18.90 -8.26
N THR A 91 47.09 -17.70 -8.84
CA THR A 91 48.11 -17.31 -9.83
C THR A 91 49.50 -17.22 -9.19
N GLY A 92 49.63 -16.70 -7.97
CA GLY A 92 50.89 -16.71 -7.22
C GLY A 92 51.41 -18.11 -6.91
N LEU A 93 50.51 -19.03 -6.52
CA LEU A 93 50.84 -20.44 -6.28
C LEU A 93 51.35 -21.14 -7.54
N LEU A 94 50.65 -20.95 -8.66
CA LEU A 94 51.06 -21.51 -9.95
C LEU A 94 52.43 -20.95 -10.39
N ALA A 95 52.64 -19.64 -10.25
CA ALA A 95 53.92 -19.02 -10.56
C ALA A 95 55.06 -19.59 -9.69
N ALA A 96 54.84 -19.76 -8.38
CA ALA A 96 55.84 -20.35 -7.49
C ALA A 96 56.18 -21.81 -7.84
N ILE A 97 55.19 -22.61 -8.24
CA ILE A 97 55.41 -23.98 -8.72
C ILE A 97 56.24 -23.98 -10.00
N VAL A 98 55.92 -23.12 -10.97
CA VAL A 98 56.68 -23.01 -12.22
C VAL A 98 58.13 -22.61 -11.97
N VAL A 99 58.37 -21.64 -11.08
CA VAL A 99 59.74 -21.24 -10.71
C VAL A 99 60.51 -22.40 -10.09
N LYS A 100 59.89 -23.16 -9.17
CA LYS A 100 60.50 -24.34 -8.54
C LYS A 100 60.76 -25.51 -9.51
N LEU A 101 60.09 -25.55 -10.66
CA LEU A 101 60.33 -26.56 -11.70
C LEU A 101 61.42 -26.15 -12.69
N LEU A 102 61.67 -24.84 -12.85
CA LEU A 102 62.67 -24.31 -13.79
C LEU A 102 64.05 -24.09 -13.17
N PHE A 103 64.12 -23.91 -11.84
CA PHE A 103 65.34 -23.73 -11.07
C PHE A 103 65.46 -24.81 -10.00
#